data_AF-I6DXN0-F1
#
_entry.id   AF-I6DXN0-F1
#
_cell.length_a   1.000
_cell.length_b   1.000
_cell.length_c   1.000
_cell.angle_alpha   90.00
_cell.angle_beta   90.00
_cell.angle_gamma   90.00
#
_symmetry.space_group_name_H-M   'P 1'
#
loop_
_entity.id
_entity.type
_entity.pdbx_description
1 polymer ?
#
loop_
_entity_poly.entity_id
_entity_poly.type
_entity_poly.pdbx_seq_one_letter_code
_entity_poly.pdbx_strand_id
1 'polypeptide(L)'
;MAKQKFKVTNWRNYNKALINRGSVTFWLDDEAIQAWYEPATHTSRGRPQRYSDLAITTVLVVKRVFRLTLRAAQGFIDSIFAMMGV
;
A
#
# COMPACT_ATOMS: atom_id res chain seq x y z
N MET A 1 9.05 17.37 -45.80
CA MET A 1 7.62 17.16 -45.43
C MET A 1 7.27 18.10 -44.28
N ALA A 2 6.11 18.77 -44.33
CA ALA A 2 5.68 19.70 -43.27
C ALA A 2 5.11 18.93 -42.07
N LYS A 3 5.47 19.36 -40.84
CA LYS A 3 5.04 18.71 -39.60
C LYS A 3 3.54 18.92 -39.38
N GLN A 4 2.77 17.83 -39.33
CA GLN A 4 1.32 17.86 -39.14
C GLN A 4 1.00 18.43 -37.75
N LYS A 5 0.23 19.52 -37.69
CA LYS A 5 -0.21 20.15 -36.44
C LYS A 5 -1.54 19.52 -35.99
N PHE A 6 -1.53 18.83 -34.87
CA PHE A 6 -2.74 18.27 -34.25
C PHE A 6 -3.27 19.21 -33.17
N LYS A 7 -4.59 19.36 -33.08
CA LYS A 7 -5.28 20.09 -32.00
C LYS A 7 -5.84 19.08 -31.01
N VAL A 8 -5.39 19.13 -29.76
CA VAL A 8 -5.90 18.25 -28.69
C VAL A 8 -7.28 18.74 -28.26
N THR A 9 -8.33 18.02 -28.66
CA THR A 9 -9.73 18.36 -28.35
C THR A 9 -10.23 17.73 -27.05
N ASN A 10 -9.51 16.72 -26.54
CA ASN A 10 -9.93 15.90 -25.40
C ASN A 10 -9.13 16.17 -24.11
N TRP A 11 -8.47 17.33 -23.99
CA TRP A 11 -7.51 17.62 -22.91
C TRP A 11 -8.02 17.28 -21.51
N ARG A 12 -9.30 17.58 -21.21
CA ARG A 12 -9.93 17.26 -19.94
C ARG A 12 -9.93 15.76 -19.64
N ASN A 13 -10.25 14.92 -20.62
CA ASN A 13 -10.29 13.47 -20.46
C ASN A 13 -8.87 12.88 -20.37
N TYR A 14 -7.96 13.40 -21.20
CA TYR A 14 -6.55 13.02 -21.14
C TYR A 14 -5.95 13.33 -19.76
N ASN A 15 -6.22 14.53 -19.22
CA ASN A 15 -5.75 14.92 -17.90
C ASN A 15 -6.33 14.04 -16.78
N LYS A 16 -7.63 13.70 -16.83
CA LYS A 16 -8.22 12.74 -15.89
C LYS A 16 -7.53 11.37 -15.97
N ALA A 17 -7.23 10.88 -17.17
CA ALA A 17 -6.52 9.62 -17.34
C ALA A 17 -5.09 9.69 -16.76
N LEU A 18 -4.40 10.83 -16.89
CA LEU A 18 -3.07 11.02 -16.27
C LEU A 18 -3.14 11.01 -14.74
N ILE A 19 -4.14 11.68 -14.14
CA ILE A 19 -4.35 11.66 -12.68
C ILE A 19 -4.64 10.23 -12.22
N ASN A 20 -5.53 9.52 -12.92
CA ASN A 20 -5.92 8.15 -12.57
C ASN A 20 -4.76 7.16 -12.68
N ARG A 21 -3.78 7.40 -13.56
CA ARG A 21 -2.54 6.57 -13.61
C ARG A 21 -1.73 6.63 -12.32
N GLY A 22 -1.82 7.73 -11.57
CA GLY A 22 -1.17 7.87 -10.26
C GLY A 22 -2.06 7.46 -9.09
N SER A 23 -3.34 7.12 -9.34
CA SER A 23 -4.25 6.63 -8.31
C SER A 23 -3.86 5.20 -7.94
N VAL A 24 -3.70 4.95 -6.65
CA VAL A 24 -3.38 3.62 -6.12
C VAL A 24 -4.57 3.15 -5.31
N THR A 25 -5.10 1.97 -5.66
CA THR A 25 -6.15 1.27 -4.90
C THR A 25 -5.52 0.08 -4.20
N PHE A 26 -5.71 -0.01 -2.88
CA PHE A 26 -5.21 -1.12 -2.07
C PHE A 26 -6.32 -2.14 -1.84
N TRP A 27 -5.99 -3.40 -2.07
CA TRP A 27 -6.81 -4.54 -1.68
C TRP A 27 -5.94 -5.40 -0.76
N LEU A 28 -6.39 -5.60 0.47
CA LEU A 28 -5.78 -6.54 1.40
C LEU A 28 -6.71 -7.72 1.55
N ASP A 29 -6.16 -8.91 1.47
CA ASP A 29 -6.90 -10.16 1.61
C ASP A 29 -7.40 -10.30 3.05
N ASP A 30 -8.66 -10.70 3.24
CA ASP A 30 -9.28 -10.78 4.56
C ASP A 30 -8.56 -11.79 5.46
N GLU A 31 -8.07 -12.91 4.90
CA GLU A 31 -7.28 -13.89 5.66
C GLU A 31 -5.95 -13.28 6.11
N ALA A 32 -5.31 -12.45 5.28
CA ALA A 32 -4.09 -11.76 5.65
C ALA A 32 -4.31 -10.72 6.77
N ILE A 33 -5.48 -10.07 6.79
CA ILE A 33 -5.87 -9.16 7.88
C ILE A 33 -6.11 -9.96 9.17
N GLN A 34 -6.78 -11.10 9.11
CA GLN A 34 -6.99 -11.97 10.28
C GLN A 34 -5.67 -12.55 10.80
N ALA A 35 -4.75 -12.92 9.91
CA ALA A 35 -3.42 -13.43 10.24
C ALA A 35 -2.38 -12.33 10.52
N TRP A 36 -2.80 -11.07 10.72
CA TRP A 36 -1.87 -9.94 10.86
C TRP A 36 -1.06 -10.00 12.16
N TYR A 37 -1.69 -10.47 13.23
CA TYR A 37 -1.07 -10.65 14.54
C TYR A 37 -0.68 -12.11 14.76
N GLU A 38 0.40 -12.31 15.50
CA GLU A 38 0.85 -13.64 15.87
C GLU A 38 -0.19 -14.28 16.81
N PRO A 39 -0.75 -15.46 16.48
CA PRO A 39 -1.81 -16.08 17.28
C PRO A 39 -1.29 -16.69 18.59
N ALA A 40 0.01 -16.98 18.68
CA ALA A 40 0.58 -17.71 19.80
C ALA A 40 0.97 -16.82 20.98
N THR A 41 0.53 -17.19 22.18
CA THR A 41 1.15 -16.72 23.43
C THR A 41 2.43 -17.53 23.64
N HIS A 42 3.58 -16.97 23.26
CA HIS A 42 4.86 -17.67 23.48
C HIS A 42 5.09 -17.92 24.98
N THR A 43 5.29 -19.18 25.36
CA THR A 43 5.70 -19.60 26.72
C THR A 43 7.21 -19.39 26.96
N SER A 44 7.93 -18.89 25.96
CA SER A 44 9.38 -18.68 25.97
C SER A 44 9.75 -17.37 26.68
N ARG A 45 10.88 -17.35 27.39
CA ARG A 45 11.44 -16.12 27.97
C ARG A 45 11.85 -15.13 26.86
N GLY A 46 11.31 -13.92 26.88
CA GLY A 46 11.65 -12.85 25.92
C GLY A 46 10.43 -12.00 25.57
N ARG A 47 10.61 -11.04 24.65
CA ARG A 47 9.49 -10.25 24.12
C ARG A 47 8.72 -11.14 23.13
N PRO A 48 7.40 -11.34 23.31
CA PRO A 48 6.58 -12.10 22.35
C PRO A 48 6.62 -11.45 20.96
N GLN A 49 6.62 -12.28 19.92
CA GLN A 49 6.38 -11.81 18.57
C GLN A 49 4.94 -11.31 18.49
N ARG A 50 4.75 -10.06 18.05
CA ARG A 50 3.43 -9.42 17.99
C ARG A 50 2.81 -9.53 16.59
N TYR A 51 3.64 -9.43 15.56
CA TYR A 51 3.22 -9.42 14.17
C TYR A 51 3.66 -10.71 13.49
N SER A 52 2.81 -11.24 12.63
CA SER A 52 3.17 -12.41 11.84
C SER A 52 4.24 -12.07 10.80
N ASP A 53 4.94 -13.10 10.31
CA ASP A 53 5.92 -12.94 9.23
C ASP A 53 5.28 -12.37 7.95
N LEU A 54 4.00 -12.68 7.72
CA LEU A 54 3.20 -12.13 6.63
C LEU A 54 3.02 -10.61 6.78
N ALA A 55 2.64 -10.13 7.96
CA ALA A 55 2.49 -8.71 8.24
C ALA A 55 3.83 -7.97 8.06
N ILE A 56 4.91 -8.52 8.63
CA ILE A 56 6.25 -7.92 8.53
C ILE A 56 6.69 -7.83 7.06
N THR A 57 6.55 -8.92 6.30
CA THR A 57 6.96 -8.96 4.89
C THR A 57 6.13 -7.99 4.06
N THR A 58 4.82 -7.93 4.28
CA THR A 58 3.92 -7.01 3.59
C THR A 58 4.33 -5.55 3.79
N VAL A 59 4.56 -5.13 5.05
CA VAL A 59 5.00 -3.77 5.36
C VAL A 59 6.36 -3.46 4.73
N LEU A 60 7.30 -4.42 4.75
CA LEU A 60 8.63 -4.24 4.14
C LEU A 60 8.57 -4.13 2.61
N VAL A 61 7.68 -4.87 1.95
CA VAL A 61 7.45 -4.76 0.50
C VAL A 61 6.88 -3.38 0.17
N VAL A 62 5.83 -2.94 0.87
CA VAL A 62 5.25 -1.60 0.69
C VAL A 62 6.30 -0.52 0.90
N LYS A 63 7.08 -0.63 1.99
CA LYS A 63 8.21 0.26 2.26
C LYS A 63 9.20 0.32 1.10
N ARG A 64 9.54 -0.83 0.49
CA ARG A 64 10.50 -0.90 -0.62
C ARG A 64 9.93 -0.30 -1.90
N VAL A 65 8.70 -0.64 -2.26
CA VAL A 65 8.04 -0.16 -3.49
C VAL A 65 7.86 1.36 -3.46
N PHE A 66 7.40 1.90 -2.33
CA PHE A 66 7.17 3.34 -2.17
C PHE A 66 8.38 4.10 -1.60
N ARG A 67 9.51 3.41 -1.39
CA ARG A 67 10.77 3.97 -0.86
C ARG A 67 10.59 4.74 0.46
N LEU A 68 9.76 4.23 1.36
CA LEU A 68 9.45 4.86 2.64
C LEU A 68 10.51 4.57 3.70
N THR A 69 10.62 5.44 4.70
CA THR A 69 11.30 5.11 5.97
C THR A 69 10.42 4.15 6.78
N LEU A 70 10.98 3.46 7.78
CA LEU A 70 10.20 2.50 8.58
C LEU A 70 9.02 3.17 9.30
N ARG A 71 9.23 4.39 9.83
CA ARG A 71 8.16 5.16 10.49
C ARG A 71 7.08 5.63 9.52
N ALA A 72 7.47 6.06 8.31
CA ALA A 72 6.51 6.44 7.28
C ALA A 72 5.70 5.24 6.77
N ALA A 73 6.33 4.06 6.63
CA ALA A 73 5.66 2.83 6.24
C ALA A 73 4.61 2.40 7.29
N GLN A 74 4.92 2.56 8.58
CA GLN A 74 3.94 2.31 9.65
C GLN A 74 2.70 3.19 9.49
N GLY A 75 2.88 4.53 9.44
CA GLY A 75 1.75 5.45 9.30
C GLY A 75 0.97 5.29 7.99
N PHE A 76 1.63 4.84 6.92
CA PHE A 76 0.99 4.52 5.64
C PHE A 76 0.08 3.29 5.74
N ILE A 77 0.50 2.25 6.45
CA ILE A 77 -0.31 1.04 6.65
C ILE A 77 -1.45 1.31 7.63
N ASP A 78 -1.18 2.08 8.70
CA ASP A 78 -2.20 2.50 9.66
C ASP A 78 -3.33 3.30 8.97
N SER A 79 -3.00 4.16 7.99
CA SER A 79 -4.01 4.90 7.23
C SER A 79 -4.82 4.01 6.28
N ILE A 80 -4.22 2.95 5.72
CA ILE A 80 -4.95 1.95 4.92
C ILE A 80 -5.96 1.21 5.80
N PHE A 81 -5.56 0.74 6.98
CA PHE A 81 -6.49 0.07 7.90
C PHE A 81 -7.61 1.00 8.36
N ALA A 82 -7.31 2.26 8.66
CA ALA A 82 -8.33 3.26 8.96
C ALA A 82 -9.33 3.48 7.82
N MET A 83 -8.88 3.46 6.55
CA MET A 83 -9.77 3.54 5.38
C MET A 83 -10.60 2.27 5.18
N MET A 84 -10.07 1.11 5.56
CA MET A 84 -10.78 -0.18 5.48
C MET A 84 -11.74 -0.40 6.66
N GLY A 85 -11.61 0.37 7.75
CA GLY A 85 -12.42 0.24 8.95
C GLY A 85 -12.03 -0.96 9.82
N VAL A 86 -10.75 -1.35 9.81
CA VAL A 86 -10.19 -2.47 10.59
C VAL A 86 -9.19 -1.99 11.64
#